data_AF-A0A257NH22-F1
#
_entry.id   AF-A0A257NH22-F1
#
_cell.length_a   1.000
_cell.length_b   1.000
_cell.length_c   1.000
_cell.angle_alpha   90.00
_cell.angle_beta   90.00
_cell.angle_gamma   90.00
#
_symmetry.space_group_name_H-M   'P 1'
#
loop_
_entity.id
_entity.type
_entity.pdbx_description
1 polymer ?
#
loop_
_entity_poly.entity_id
_entity_poly.type
_entity_poly.pdbx_seq_one_letter_code
_entity_poly.pdbx_strand_id
1 'polypeptide(L)'
;MTYKYPDAVLMIFCKAPIAGQVKTRLTTELTAEQAMQVHIELTYRTLQLATGSNLCPVQLWCTPSTDHPFFTVSAQIWHVNIKRVGFR
;
A
#
# COMPACT_ATOMS: atom_id res chain seq x y z
N MET A 1 -5.40 20.21 1.18
CA MET A 1 -6.24 19.62 0.11
C MET A 1 -7.68 19.73 0.54
N THR A 2 -8.59 20.09 -0.37
CA THR A 2 -10.04 20.05 -0.10
C THR A 2 -10.57 18.71 -0.59
N TYR A 3 -11.09 17.86 0.31
CA TYR A 3 -11.61 16.54 -0.04
C TYR A 3 -13.13 16.58 -0.27
N LYS A 4 -13.64 15.73 -1.17
CA LYS A 4 -15.10 15.57 -1.39
C LYS A 4 -15.84 15.08 -0.13
N TYR A 5 -15.20 14.19 0.63
CA TYR A 5 -15.70 13.58 1.86
C TYR A 5 -14.65 13.76 2.97
N PRO A 6 -14.58 14.93 3.62
CA PRO A 6 -13.53 15.23 4.60
C PRO A 6 -13.62 14.39 5.89
N ASP A 7 -14.82 13.91 6.23
CA ASP A 7 -15.07 13.08 7.42
C ASP A 7 -14.91 11.57 7.19
N ALA A 8 -14.49 11.16 5.99
CA ALA A 8 -14.21 9.77 5.64
C ALA A 8 -12.70 9.51 5.56
N VAL A 9 -12.32 8.23 5.59
CA VAL A 9 -10.93 7.83 5.33
C VAL A 9 -10.90 6.58 4.45
N LEU A 10 -10.01 6.58 3.46
CA LEU A 10 -9.73 5.39 2.66
C LEU A 10 -8.52 4.66 3.24
N MET A 11 -8.75 3.47 3.77
CA MET A 11 -7.71 2.62 4.37
C MET A 11 -7.25 1.58 3.36
N ILE A 12 -5.98 1.62 2.96
CA ILE A 12 -5.37 0.65 2.06
C ILE A 12 -4.46 -0.25 2.89
N PHE A 13 -4.79 -1.53 2.99
CA PHE A 13 -3.96 -2.50 3.71
C PHE A 13 -2.90 -3.07 2.79
N CYS A 14 -1.64 -3.05 3.23
CA CYS A 14 -0.52 -3.51 2.44
C CYS A 14 0.52 -4.23 3.32
N LYS A 15 0.99 -5.36 2.81
CA LYS A 15 2.13 -6.09 3.37
C LYS A 15 3.42 -5.62 2.70
N ALA A 16 4.51 -5.59 3.46
CA ALA A 16 5.82 -5.24 2.95
C ALA A 16 6.16 -6.15 1.76
N PRO A 17 6.66 -5.59 0.64
CA PRO A 17 6.98 -6.35 -0.57
C PRO A 17 8.26 -7.16 -0.35
N ILE A 18 8.11 -8.34 0.26
CA ILE A 18 9.19 -9.30 0.46
C ILE A 18 8.90 -10.52 -0.39
N ALA A 19 9.87 -10.93 -1.21
CA ALA A 19 9.77 -12.11 -2.06
C ALA A 19 9.34 -13.35 -1.24
N GLY A 20 8.38 -14.10 -1.76
CA GLY A 20 7.83 -15.29 -1.10
C GLY A 20 6.85 -14.99 0.04
N GLN A 21 6.62 -13.72 0.41
CA GLN A 21 5.70 -13.34 1.47
C GLN A 21 4.43 -12.63 0.98
N VAL A 22 4.42 -12.18 -0.27
CA VAL A 22 3.30 -11.48 -0.90
C VAL A 22 2.89 -12.21 -2.18
N LYS A 23 1.59 -12.18 -2.48
CA LYS A 23 1.02 -12.78 -3.70
C LYS A 23 1.48 -14.23 -3.94
N THR A 24 1.61 -15.02 -2.88
CA THR A 24 2.14 -16.40 -2.94
C THR A 24 1.30 -17.33 -3.81
N ARG A 25 0.02 -17.04 -4.05
CA ARG A 25 -0.79 -17.81 -5.03
C ARG A 25 -0.32 -17.62 -6.47
N LEU A 26 0.38 -16.53 -6.79
CA LEU A 26 0.95 -16.31 -8.11
C LEU A 26 2.26 -17.09 -8.33
N THR A 27 2.86 -17.66 -7.28
CA THR A 27 4.12 -18.39 -7.43
C THR A 27 3.96 -19.76 -8.07
N THR A 28 2.74 -20.15 -8.45
CA THR A 28 2.50 -21.33 -9.30
C THR A 28 3.01 -21.08 -10.72
N GLU A 29 2.90 -19.84 -11.20
CA GLU A 29 3.29 -19.42 -12.57
C GLU A 29 4.47 -18.44 -12.58
N LEU A 30 4.73 -17.76 -11.46
CA LEU A 30 5.75 -16.72 -11.34
C LEU A 30 6.82 -17.09 -10.30
N THR A 31 8.00 -16.50 -10.41
CA THR A 31 8.98 -16.56 -9.32
C THR A 31 8.51 -15.72 -8.11
N ALA A 32 9.10 -15.95 -6.95
CA ALA A 32 8.84 -15.17 -5.73
C ALA A 32 9.12 -13.66 -5.94
N GLU A 33 10.16 -13.33 -6.70
CA GLU A 33 10.53 -11.96 -7.07
C GLU A 33 9.51 -11.35 -8.04
N GLN A 34 9.08 -12.10 -9.05
CA GLN A 34 8.05 -11.64 -9.99
C GLN A 34 6.72 -11.37 -9.26
N ALA A 35 6.30 -12.26 -8.36
CA ALA A 35 5.11 -12.06 -7.53
C ALA A 35 5.23 -10.83 -6.62
N MET A 36 6.42 -10.56 -6.07
CA MET A 36 6.72 -9.34 -5.31
C MET A 36 6.65 -8.09 -6.19
N GLN A 37 7.18 -8.11 -7.42
CA GLN A 37 7.08 -6.98 -8.34
C GLN A 37 5.63 -6.68 -8.73
N VAL A 38 4.82 -7.71 -8.98
CA VAL A 38 3.38 -7.55 -9.22
C VAL A 38 2.70 -6.89 -8.00
N HIS A 39 3.08 -7.28 -6.78
CA HIS A 39 2.55 -6.64 -5.57
C HIS A 39 2.92 -5.16 -5.47
N ILE A 40 4.16 -4.79 -5.80
CA ILE A 40 4.63 -3.40 -5.85
C ILE A 40 3.81 -2.61 -6.88
N GLU A 41 3.70 -3.11 -8.11
CA GLU A 41 3.00 -2.44 -9.20
C GLU A 41 1.52 -2.21 -8.88
N LEU A 42 0.84 -3.24 -8.35
CA LEU A 42 -0.56 -3.12 -7.93
C LEU A 42 -0.74 -2.11 -6.80
N THR A 43 0.19 -2.06 -5.84
CA THR A 43 0.14 -1.11 -4.73
C THR A 43 0.31 0.32 -5.23
N TYR A 44 1.29 0.58 -6.10
CA TYR A 44 1.51 1.89 -6.69
C TYR A 44 0.31 2.38 -7.51
N ARG A 45 -0.25 1.51 -8.35
CA ARG A 45 -1.49 1.82 -9.10
C ARG A 45 -2.64 2.17 -8.16
N THR A 46 -2.80 1.41 -7.07
CA THR A 46 -3.85 1.64 -6.08
C THR A 46 -3.67 2.99 -5.39
N LEU A 47 -2.45 3.33 -4.96
CA LEU A 47 -2.15 4.61 -4.32
C LEU A 47 -2.38 5.78 -5.28
N GLN A 48 -1.91 5.67 -6.53
CA GLN A 48 -2.11 6.70 -7.55
C GLN A 48 -3.60 6.97 -7.81
N LEU A 49 -4.42 5.92 -7.93
CA LEU A 49 -5.86 6.06 -8.12
C LEU A 49 -6.54 6.67 -6.88
N ALA A 50 -6.19 6.17 -5.69
CA ALA A 50 -6.77 6.61 -4.44
C ALA A 50 -6.51 8.12 -4.19
N THR A 51 -5.26 8.56 -4.34
CA THR A 51 -4.89 9.96 -4.05
C THR A 51 -5.25 10.91 -5.19
N GLY A 52 -5.22 10.44 -6.45
CA GLY A 52 -5.55 11.28 -7.62
C GLY A 52 -7.01 11.73 -7.67
N SER A 53 -7.92 11.00 -7.02
CA SER A 53 -9.35 11.28 -7.01
C SER A 53 -9.79 12.36 -6.00
N ASN A 54 -8.91 12.70 -5.04
CA ASN A 54 -9.15 13.68 -3.98
C ASN A 54 -10.49 13.49 -3.22
N LEU A 55 -10.92 12.22 -3.08
CA LEU A 55 -12.20 11.86 -2.46
C LEU A 55 -12.19 12.07 -0.95
N CYS A 56 -11.16 11.58 -0.26
CA CYS A 56 -10.98 11.67 1.18
C CYS A 56 -9.50 11.45 1.54
N PRO A 57 -9.05 11.74 2.77
CA PRO A 57 -7.73 11.36 3.24
C PRO A 57 -7.44 9.87 3.04
N VAL A 58 -6.25 9.55 2.56
CA VAL A 58 -5.78 8.17 2.34
C VAL A 58 -4.78 7.76 3.42
N GLN A 59 -4.94 6.54 3.93
CA GLN A 59 -4.02 5.92 4.88
C GLN A 59 -3.52 4.57 4.34
N LEU A 60 -2.21 4.35 4.41
CA LEU A 60 -1.57 3.08 4.08
C LEU A 60 -1.29 2.31 5.38
N TRP A 61 -1.98 1.19 5.54
CA TRP A 61 -1.93 0.33 6.72
C TRP A 61 -0.96 -0.83 6.49
N CYS A 62 0.19 -0.75 7.14
CA CYS A 62 1.38 -1.55 6.87
C CYS A 62 1.51 -2.77 7.79
N THR A 63 1.98 -3.87 7.22
CA THR A 63 2.44 -5.08 7.94
C THR A 63 3.79 -5.54 7.39
N PRO A 64 4.67 -6.17 8.20
CA PRO A 64 4.56 -6.36 9.65
C PRO A 64 4.88 -5.10 10.46
N SER A 65 5.59 -4.13 9.88
CA SER A 65 5.85 -2.81 10.46
C SER A 65 5.75 -1.71 9.41
N THR A 66 5.88 -0.46 9.83
CA THR A 66 5.91 0.73 8.97
C THR A 66 7.30 1.06 8.42
N ASP A 67 8.34 0.35 8.86
CA ASP A 67 9.74 0.77 8.68
C ASP A 67 10.32 0.32 7.34
N HIS A 68 9.60 -0.53 6.61
CA HIS A 68 10.06 -1.01 5.32
C HIS A 68 10.21 0.18 4.33
N PRO A 69 11.35 0.35 3.63
CA PRO A 69 11.61 1.51 2.76
C PRO A 69 10.53 1.76 1.71
N PHE A 70 9.93 0.69 1.19
CA PHE A 70 8.76 0.78 0.30
C PHE A 70 7.64 1.68 0.85
N PHE A 71 7.33 1.58 2.14
CA PHE A 71 6.26 2.38 2.75
C PHE A 71 6.65 3.82 2.95
N THR A 72 7.87 4.10 3.38
CA THR A 72 8.35 5.48 3.58
C THR A 72 8.44 6.22 2.26
N VAL A 73 8.97 5.57 1.21
CA VAL A 73 8.98 6.12 -0.16
C VAL A 73 7.57 6.33 -0.68
N SER A 74 6.66 5.37 -0.48
CA SER A 74 5.26 5.52 -0.89
C SER A 74 4.55 6.67 -0.17
N ALA A 75 4.78 6.83 1.13
CA ALA A 75 4.22 7.93 1.91
C ALA A 75 4.65 9.30 1.36
N GLN A 76 5.91 9.42 0.94
CA GLN A 76 6.46 10.64 0.36
C GLN A 76 5.88 10.93 -1.02
N ILE A 77 5.84 9.95 -1.92
CA ILE A 77 5.37 10.14 -3.31
C ILE A 77 3.88 10.51 -3.33
N TRP A 78 3.05 9.77 -2.60
CA TRP A 78 1.59 9.93 -2.64
C TRP A 78 1.03 10.80 -1.49
N HIS A 79 1.89 11.34 -0.62
CA HIS A 79 1.51 12.18 0.52
C HIS A 79 0.45 11.51 1.43
N VAL A 80 0.60 10.20 1.66
CA VAL A 80 -0.31 9.40 2.48
C VAL A 80 0.26 9.17 3.87
N ASN A 81 -0.62 9.06 4.86
CA ASN A 81 -0.20 8.67 6.21
C ASN A 81 0.00 7.16 6.28
N ILE A 82 1.11 6.71 6.86
CA ILE A 82 1.33 5.29 7.14
C ILE A 82 0.91 4.96 8.58
N LYS A 83 0.29 3.79 8.76
CA LYS A 83 -0.13 3.25 10.06
C LYS A 83 0.29 1.80 10.17
N ARG A 84 0.67 1.34 11.35
CA ARG A 84 0.86 -0.10 11.59
C ARG A 84 -0.49 -0.76 11.79
N VAL A 85 -0.71 -1.93 11.17
CA VAL A 85 -1.87 -2.76 11.51
C VAL A 85 -1.70 -3.28 12.95
N GLY A 86 -2.58 -2.84 13.84
CA GLY A 86 -2.64 -3.34 15.21
C GLY A 86 -3.37 -4.69 15.26
N PHE A 87 -2.81 -5.65 16.00
CA PHE A 87 -3.56 -6.79 16.50
C PHE A 87 -4.27 -6.33 17.77
N ARG A 88 -5.60 -6.51 17.84
CA ARG A 88 -6.32 -6.43 19.12
C ARG A 88 -5.85 -7.55 20.04
#